data_AF-A0A3N5KGJ3-F1
#
_entry.id   AF-A0A3N5KGJ3-F1
#
_cell.length_a   1.000
_cell.length_b   1.000
_cell.length_c   1.000
_cell.angle_alpha   90.00
_cell.angle_beta   90.00
_cell.angle_gamma   90.00
#
_symmetry.space_group_name_H-M   'P 1'
#
loop_
_entity.id
_entity.type
_entity.pdbx_description
1 polymer ?
#
loop_
_entity_poly.entity_id
_entity_poly.type
_entity_poly.pdbx_seq_one_letter_code
_entity_poly.pdbx_strand_id
1 'polypeptide(L)'
;MKPRDRMLHALHHEEPDRVPTGENDIDYVLAEQLLGRTTLYNSRWREREALWDGRRAEIVRDYGVTLVDLARTLEWDYVRVPTMPADKPYRHPVMTGPFSWLDETGRETQYSQEAGNNATYVDDSEMTIDDLPDPAAPFAVDPSALEAIRHVVAELKDTHFIIGRSPVDGTFPFQQTVGMQEFLTRMVTDPAFVRRAVDVYVNR
;
A
#
# COMPACT_ATOMS: atom_id res chain seq x y z
N MET A 1 17.73 -16.16 19.50
CA MET A 1 16.74 -15.09 19.84
C MET A 1 15.51 -15.25 18.95
N LYS A 2 14.30 -14.88 19.40
CA LYS A 2 13.12 -14.89 18.51
C LYS A 2 13.24 -13.79 17.45
N PRO A 3 12.65 -13.98 16.25
CA PRO A 3 12.53 -12.96 15.20
C PRO A 3 12.16 -11.55 15.72
N ARG A 4 11.09 -11.46 16.53
CA ARG A 4 10.61 -10.21 17.13
C ARG A 4 11.61 -9.59 18.10
N ASP A 5 12.21 -10.39 18.98
CA ASP A 5 13.15 -9.90 19.98
C ASP A 5 14.41 -9.36 19.29
N ARG A 6 14.84 -9.99 18.19
CA ARG A 6 15.96 -9.55 17.34
C ARG A 6 15.71 -8.18 16.74
N MET A 7 14.50 -7.96 16.21
CA MET A 7 14.08 -6.65 15.73
C MET A 7 14.06 -5.60 16.83
N LEU A 8 13.54 -5.94 18.02
CA LEU A 8 13.47 -5.00 19.13
C LEU A 8 14.87 -4.58 19.61
N HIS A 9 15.82 -5.51 19.75
CA HIS A 9 17.22 -5.17 20.08
C HIS A 9 17.81 -4.20 19.05
N ALA A 10 17.67 -4.52 17.75
CA ALA A 10 18.19 -3.65 16.69
C ALA A 10 17.56 -2.25 16.72
N LEU A 11 16.24 -2.13 16.92
CA LEU A 11 15.54 -0.85 17.04
C LEU A 11 15.92 -0.05 18.30
N HIS A 12 16.33 -0.73 19.36
CA HIS A 12 16.84 -0.12 20.59
C HIS A 12 18.34 0.15 20.57
N HIS A 13 19.02 -0.07 19.43
CA HIS A 13 20.48 0.03 19.30
C HIS A 13 21.24 -0.90 20.25
N GLU A 14 20.66 -2.05 20.56
CA GLU A 14 21.29 -3.14 21.31
C GLU A 14 21.79 -4.21 20.34
N GLU A 15 22.79 -5.01 20.72
CA GLU A 15 23.36 -6.06 19.86
C GLU A 15 22.43 -7.27 19.77
N PRO A 16 21.86 -7.59 18.59
CA PRO A 16 21.08 -8.81 18.39
C PRO A 16 22.00 -10.04 18.15
N ASP A 17 21.42 -11.25 18.14
CA ASP A 17 22.18 -12.46 17.80
C ASP A 17 22.61 -12.56 16.32
N ARG A 18 21.93 -11.84 15.42
CA ARG A 18 22.33 -11.57 14.03
C ARG A 18 21.60 -10.32 13.53
N VAL A 19 22.04 -9.77 12.39
CA VAL A 19 21.29 -8.69 11.70
C VAL A 19 19.89 -9.20 11.35
N PRO A 20 18.80 -8.51 11.78
CA PRO A 20 17.47 -8.91 11.42
C PRO A 20 17.18 -8.65 9.93
N THR A 21 16.42 -9.55 9.31
CA THR A 21 16.14 -9.56 7.89
C THR A 21 14.64 -9.57 7.60
N GLY A 22 14.25 -9.01 6.46
CA GLY A 22 12.87 -8.98 5.95
C GLY A 22 12.84 -8.07 4.73
N GLU A 23 11.69 -7.99 4.05
CA GLU A 23 11.54 -7.21 2.83
C GLU A 23 10.31 -6.30 2.87
N ASN A 24 10.40 -5.16 2.20
CA ASN A 24 9.33 -4.17 2.07
C ASN A 24 8.26 -4.59 1.05
N ASP A 25 8.68 -5.23 -0.03
CA ASP A 25 7.80 -5.73 -1.08
C ASP A 25 8.45 -6.90 -1.84
N ILE A 26 7.69 -7.95 -2.14
CA ILE A 26 8.14 -9.06 -2.99
C ILE A 26 7.23 -9.11 -4.20
N ASP A 27 7.81 -9.11 -5.40
CA ASP A 27 7.04 -9.31 -6.64
C ASP A 27 6.40 -10.71 -6.66
N TYR A 28 5.15 -10.77 -7.11
CA TYR A 28 4.38 -12.02 -7.13
C TYR A 28 5.09 -13.15 -7.88
N VAL A 29 5.89 -12.87 -8.93
CA VAL A 29 6.62 -13.92 -9.67
C VAL A 29 7.59 -14.66 -8.75
N LEU A 30 8.31 -13.92 -7.90
CA LEU A 30 9.22 -14.51 -6.92
C LEU A 30 8.45 -15.21 -5.81
N ALA A 31 7.33 -14.65 -5.36
CA ALA A 31 6.48 -15.30 -4.36
C ALA A 31 5.94 -16.66 -4.88
N GLU A 32 5.44 -16.71 -6.12
CA GLU A 32 4.96 -17.95 -6.74
C GLU A 32 6.09 -18.97 -6.89
N GLN A 33 7.29 -18.53 -7.27
CA GLN A 33 8.46 -19.40 -7.38
C GLN A 33 8.89 -19.98 -6.02
N LEU A 34 8.91 -19.15 -4.97
CA LEU A 34 9.32 -19.57 -3.62
C LEU A 34 8.29 -20.50 -2.98
N LEU A 35 6.99 -20.24 -3.18
CA LEU A 35 5.91 -20.97 -2.52
C LEU A 35 5.36 -22.13 -3.35
N GLY A 36 5.68 -22.21 -4.65
CA GLY A 36 5.20 -23.25 -5.55
C GLY A 36 3.69 -23.21 -5.84
N ARG A 37 3.05 -22.05 -5.66
CA ARG A 37 1.62 -21.83 -5.89
C ARG A 37 1.38 -20.44 -6.48
N THR A 38 0.28 -20.27 -7.21
CA THR A 38 -0.14 -18.94 -7.69
C THR A 38 -0.59 -18.04 -6.54
N THR A 39 -0.47 -16.72 -6.72
CA THR A 39 -0.84 -15.74 -5.70
C THR A 39 -1.42 -14.47 -6.34
N LEU A 40 -2.39 -13.84 -5.67
CA LEU A 40 -2.86 -12.49 -5.92
C LEU A 40 -2.03 -11.43 -5.16
N TYR A 41 -1.27 -11.84 -4.13
CA TYR A 41 -0.32 -10.98 -3.42
C TYR A 41 0.62 -10.27 -4.40
N ASN A 42 0.59 -8.93 -4.37
CA ASN A 42 1.40 -8.07 -5.21
C ASN A 42 1.40 -8.44 -6.70
N SER A 43 0.27 -8.98 -7.20
CA SER A 43 0.13 -9.49 -8.57
C SER A 43 -0.24 -8.41 -9.60
N ARG A 44 -0.16 -7.15 -9.17
CA ARG A 44 -0.27 -5.94 -10.00
C ARG A 44 -1.58 -5.90 -10.78
N TRP A 45 -1.55 -6.13 -12.09
CA TRP A 45 -2.75 -6.13 -12.93
C TRP A 45 -3.77 -7.20 -12.52
N ARG A 46 -3.33 -8.42 -12.18
CA ARG A 46 -4.23 -9.52 -11.80
C ARG A 46 -5.02 -9.20 -10.54
N GLU A 47 -4.38 -8.53 -9.58
CA GLU A 47 -5.03 -8.06 -8.36
C GLU A 47 -6.11 -7.01 -8.67
N ARG A 48 -5.85 -6.10 -9.61
CA ARG A 48 -6.82 -5.07 -10.03
C ARG A 48 -8.03 -5.69 -10.71
N GLU A 49 -7.82 -6.59 -11.66
CA GLU A 49 -8.90 -7.33 -12.32
C GLU A 49 -9.74 -8.10 -11.29
N ALA A 50 -9.08 -8.84 -10.39
CA ALA A 50 -9.77 -9.54 -9.32
C ALA A 50 -10.59 -8.58 -8.43
N LEU A 51 -10.08 -7.38 -8.13
CA LEU A 51 -10.80 -6.40 -7.34
C LEU A 51 -12.05 -5.88 -8.08
N TRP A 52 -11.93 -5.57 -9.37
CA TRP A 52 -13.05 -5.14 -10.22
C TRP A 52 -14.10 -6.23 -10.42
N ASP A 53 -13.68 -7.50 -10.41
CA ASP A 53 -14.57 -8.67 -10.43
C ASP A 53 -15.23 -8.96 -9.07
N GLY A 54 -15.01 -8.11 -8.05
CA GLY A 54 -15.58 -8.28 -6.72
C GLY A 54 -14.90 -9.38 -5.89
N ARG A 55 -13.72 -9.86 -6.29
CA ARG A 55 -12.97 -10.92 -5.60
C ARG A 55 -12.09 -10.38 -4.45
N ARG A 56 -12.50 -9.27 -3.83
CA ARG A 56 -11.77 -8.60 -2.74
C ARG A 56 -11.43 -9.53 -1.57
N ALA A 57 -12.36 -10.39 -1.17
CA ALA A 57 -12.14 -11.36 -0.09
C ALA A 57 -11.04 -12.39 -0.43
N GLU A 58 -10.92 -12.77 -1.70
CA GLU A 58 -9.87 -13.68 -2.17
C GLU A 58 -8.49 -13.01 -2.07
N ILE A 59 -8.39 -11.75 -2.52
CA ILE A 59 -7.17 -10.94 -2.43
C ILE A 59 -6.71 -10.85 -0.98
N VAL A 60 -7.59 -10.45 -0.06
CA VAL A 60 -7.24 -10.27 1.37
C VAL A 60 -6.77 -11.56 2.01
N ARG A 61 -7.47 -12.67 1.75
CA ARG A 61 -7.07 -13.99 2.25
C ARG A 61 -5.69 -14.37 1.73
N ASP A 62 -5.45 -14.21 0.43
CA ASP A 62 -4.19 -14.58 -0.20
C ASP A 62 -3.02 -13.70 0.29
N TYR A 63 -3.21 -12.39 0.44
CA TYR A 63 -2.23 -11.50 1.07
C TYR A 63 -1.83 -11.98 2.46
N GLY A 64 -2.82 -12.33 3.30
CA GLY A 64 -2.57 -12.85 4.65
C GLY A 64 -1.73 -14.13 4.64
N VAL A 65 -2.15 -15.13 3.84
CA VAL A 65 -1.48 -16.44 3.78
C VAL A 65 -0.10 -16.32 3.14
N THR A 66 0.04 -15.62 2.02
CA THR A 66 1.31 -15.46 1.30
C THR A 66 2.36 -14.74 2.13
N LEU A 67 2.01 -13.67 2.86
CA LEU A 67 2.96 -12.98 3.73
C LEU A 67 3.45 -13.88 4.88
N VAL A 68 2.57 -14.70 5.44
CA VAL A 68 2.94 -15.67 6.48
C VAL A 68 3.87 -16.75 5.92
N ASP A 69 3.52 -17.31 4.76
CA ASP A 69 4.30 -18.37 4.11
C ASP A 69 5.69 -17.87 3.68
N LEU A 70 5.79 -16.65 3.13
CA LEU A 70 7.05 -16.03 2.74
C LEU A 70 7.95 -15.79 3.95
N ALA A 71 7.39 -15.24 5.03
CA ALA A 71 8.16 -14.98 6.25
C ALA A 71 8.76 -16.27 6.84
N ARG A 72 7.97 -17.36 6.85
CA ARG A 72 8.42 -18.68 7.31
C ARG A 72 9.45 -19.30 6.36
N THR A 73 9.21 -19.22 5.05
CA THR A 73 10.10 -19.81 4.02
C THR A 73 11.46 -19.11 3.96
N LEU A 74 11.50 -17.79 4.13
CA LEU A 74 12.71 -16.98 4.04
C LEU A 74 13.34 -16.67 5.41
N GLU A 75 12.80 -17.26 6.49
CA GLU A 75 13.27 -17.09 7.88
C GLU A 75 13.42 -15.62 8.28
N TRP A 76 12.40 -14.82 7.92
CA TRP A 76 12.36 -13.39 8.20
C TRP A 76 12.14 -13.06 9.66
N ASP A 77 12.59 -11.86 10.03
CA ASP A 77 12.52 -11.31 11.37
C ASP A 77 11.32 -10.40 11.59
N TYR A 78 10.91 -9.74 10.52
CA TYR A 78 9.73 -8.91 10.46
C TYR A 78 8.90 -9.18 9.22
N VAL A 79 7.60 -8.83 9.30
CA VAL A 79 6.67 -8.89 8.19
C VAL A 79 5.99 -7.54 8.05
N ARG A 80 6.12 -6.93 6.88
CA ARG A 80 5.38 -5.72 6.52
C ARG A 80 4.06 -6.11 5.88
N VAL A 81 2.96 -5.58 6.40
CA VAL A 81 1.60 -5.93 5.95
C VAL A 81 0.88 -4.65 5.53
N PRO A 82 0.45 -4.52 4.25
CA PRO A 82 -0.33 -3.38 3.81
C PRO A 82 -1.76 -3.43 4.35
N THR A 83 -2.40 -2.28 4.44
CA THR A 83 -3.86 -2.22 4.46
C THR A 83 -4.43 -2.73 3.14
N MET A 84 -5.55 -3.42 3.22
CA MET A 84 -6.29 -3.93 2.07
C MET A 84 -7.32 -2.92 1.56
N PRO A 85 -7.76 -3.04 0.29
CA PRO A 85 -8.94 -2.31 -0.18
C PRO A 85 -10.13 -2.53 0.76
N ALA A 86 -10.90 -1.48 1.05
CA ALA A 86 -12.07 -1.56 1.92
C ALA A 86 -13.13 -2.53 1.37
N ASP A 87 -13.96 -3.12 2.23
CA ASP A 87 -15.07 -3.96 1.81
C ASP A 87 -16.24 -3.10 1.33
N LYS A 88 -16.16 -2.70 0.06
CA LYS A 88 -17.19 -1.94 -0.66
C LYS A 88 -17.41 -2.53 -2.06
N PRO A 89 -18.54 -2.22 -2.72
CA PRO A 89 -18.69 -2.54 -4.14
C PRO A 89 -17.63 -1.82 -4.97
N TYR A 90 -16.89 -2.57 -5.78
CA TYR A 90 -15.96 -2.03 -6.77
C TYR A 90 -16.62 -2.06 -8.13
N ARG A 91 -16.59 -0.93 -8.84
CA ARG A 91 -17.10 -0.89 -10.22
C ARG A 91 -15.97 -1.24 -11.18
N HIS A 92 -16.33 -1.96 -12.23
CA HIS A 92 -15.43 -2.11 -13.36
C HIS A 92 -15.15 -0.72 -13.95
N PRO A 93 -13.88 -0.36 -14.16
CA PRO A 93 -13.54 0.97 -14.62
C PRO A 93 -13.96 1.18 -16.08
N VAL A 94 -14.08 2.45 -16.47
CA VAL A 94 -14.29 2.83 -17.87
C VAL A 94 -12.93 2.85 -18.57
N MET A 95 -12.65 1.80 -19.35
CA MET A 95 -11.38 1.69 -20.07
C MET A 95 -11.27 2.77 -21.15
N THR A 96 -10.18 3.53 -21.13
CA THR A 96 -9.81 4.52 -22.17
C THR A 96 -8.75 3.96 -23.14
N GLY A 97 -8.15 2.82 -22.79
CA GLY A 97 -7.16 2.09 -23.59
C GLY A 97 -6.87 0.72 -22.98
N PRO A 98 -5.92 -0.06 -23.54
CA PRO A 98 -5.60 -1.40 -23.04
C PRO A 98 -5.14 -1.43 -21.58
N PHE A 99 -4.44 -0.38 -21.15
CA PHE A 99 -3.90 -0.23 -19.80
C PHE A 99 -4.19 1.17 -19.24
N SER A 100 -5.26 1.80 -19.70
CA SER A 100 -5.68 3.10 -19.19
C SER A 100 -7.18 3.12 -18.96
N TRP A 101 -7.61 3.80 -17.88
CA TRP A 101 -9.00 3.81 -17.46
C TRP A 101 -9.32 5.01 -16.59
N LEU A 102 -10.60 5.38 -16.53
CA LEU A 102 -11.11 6.33 -15.55
C LEU A 102 -11.44 5.59 -14.25
N ASP A 103 -10.95 6.11 -13.13
CA ASP A 103 -11.30 5.60 -11.80
C ASP A 103 -12.70 6.04 -11.34
N GLU A 104 -13.09 5.66 -10.12
CA GLU A 104 -14.41 5.98 -9.55
C GLU A 104 -14.64 7.50 -9.39
N THR A 105 -13.58 8.30 -9.38
CA THR A 105 -13.62 9.77 -9.31
C THR A 105 -13.55 10.44 -10.68
N GLY A 106 -13.43 9.65 -11.76
CA GLY A 106 -13.27 10.14 -13.12
C GLY A 106 -11.84 10.53 -13.47
N ARG A 107 -10.86 10.22 -12.61
CA ARG A 107 -9.45 10.51 -12.86
C ARG A 107 -8.85 9.45 -13.76
N GLU A 108 -8.15 9.87 -14.81
CA GLU A 108 -7.47 8.94 -15.69
C GLU A 108 -6.26 8.31 -14.99
N THR A 109 -6.21 6.99 -15.05
CA THR A 109 -5.11 6.15 -14.57
C THR A 109 -4.50 5.44 -15.76
N GLN A 110 -3.17 5.35 -15.78
CA GLN A 110 -2.42 4.58 -16.76
C GLN A 110 -1.55 3.56 -16.05
N TYR A 111 -1.50 2.35 -16.60
CA TYR A 111 -0.67 1.26 -16.13
C TYR A 111 0.42 0.96 -17.15
N SER A 112 1.67 1.02 -16.70
CA SER A 112 2.82 0.73 -17.55
C SER A 112 3.38 -0.65 -17.19
N GLN A 113 3.21 -1.59 -18.11
CA GLN A 113 3.85 -2.91 -18.02
C GLN A 113 5.38 -2.80 -18.10
N GLU A 114 5.88 -1.89 -18.95
CA GLU A 114 7.31 -1.70 -19.16
C GLU A 114 8.00 -0.99 -17.99
N ALA A 115 7.30 -0.06 -17.32
CA ALA A 115 7.83 0.67 -16.16
C ALA A 115 7.57 -0.06 -14.82
N GLY A 116 7.68 -1.39 -14.83
CA GLY A 116 7.61 -2.20 -13.62
C GLY A 116 6.20 -2.40 -13.06
N ASN A 117 5.18 -2.45 -13.93
CA ASN A 117 3.79 -2.75 -13.55
C ASN A 117 3.18 -1.73 -12.57
N ASN A 118 3.54 -0.45 -12.75
CA ASN A 118 3.04 0.65 -11.94
C ASN A 118 1.80 1.28 -12.57
N ALA A 119 0.77 1.51 -11.76
CA ALA A 119 -0.34 2.38 -12.14
C ALA A 119 -0.05 3.78 -11.60
N THR A 120 -0.11 4.78 -12.47
CA THR A 120 0.02 6.19 -12.14
C THR A 120 -1.21 6.93 -12.57
N TYR A 121 -1.62 7.91 -11.78
CA TYR A 121 -2.61 8.86 -12.23
C TYR A 121 -1.99 9.79 -13.27
N VAL A 122 -2.81 10.26 -14.20
CA VAL A 122 -2.49 11.46 -14.95
C VAL A 122 -2.53 12.64 -13.96
N ASP A 123 -1.47 13.44 -13.97
CA ASP A 123 -1.34 14.61 -13.09
C ASP A 123 -2.49 15.59 -13.38
N ASP A 124 -3.19 16.01 -12.32
CA ASP A 124 -4.25 17.02 -12.39
C ASP A 124 -3.69 18.33 -11.85
N SER A 125 -3.09 19.13 -12.75
CA SER A 125 -2.50 20.42 -12.38
C SER A 125 -3.54 21.49 -12.06
N GLU A 126 -4.83 21.24 -12.31
CA GLU A 126 -5.91 22.22 -12.16
C GLU A 126 -6.54 22.22 -10.76
N MET A 127 -6.31 21.16 -9.95
CA MET A 127 -6.82 21.08 -8.58
C MET A 127 -6.42 22.31 -7.76
N THR A 128 -7.37 22.88 -7.03
CA THR A 128 -7.21 24.08 -6.20
C THR A 128 -7.24 23.72 -4.71
N ILE A 129 -6.96 24.71 -3.85
CA ILE A 129 -7.00 24.52 -2.38
C ILE A 129 -8.40 24.16 -1.87
N ASP A 130 -9.45 24.64 -2.55
CA ASP A 130 -10.84 24.41 -2.16
C ASP A 130 -11.33 23.00 -2.53
N ASP A 131 -10.63 22.32 -3.43
CA ASP A 131 -10.87 20.91 -3.78
C ASP A 131 -10.29 19.95 -2.73
N LEU A 132 -9.41 20.43 -1.84
CA LEU A 132 -8.81 19.60 -0.80
C LEU A 132 -9.83 19.30 0.31
N PRO A 133 -9.84 18.06 0.85
CA PRO A 133 -10.69 17.69 1.96
C PRO A 133 -10.53 18.61 3.19
N ASP A 134 -11.55 18.62 4.05
CA ASP A 134 -11.46 19.29 5.35
C ASP A 134 -10.49 18.50 6.28
N PRO A 135 -9.37 19.08 6.76
CA PRO A 135 -8.45 18.46 7.71
C PRO A 135 -9.08 18.30 9.09
N ALA A 136 -10.14 19.04 9.42
CA ALA A 136 -10.89 18.83 10.65
C ALA A 136 -11.86 17.63 10.56
N ALA A 137 -12.10 17.09 9.35
CA ALA A 137 -12.93 15.90 9.20
C ALA A 137 -12.27 14.70 9.91
N PRO A 138 -13.04 13.91 10.67
CA PRO A 138 -12.50 12.79 11.44
C PRO A 138 -11.87 11.76 10.51
N PHE A 139 -10.65 11.32 10.86
CA PHE A 139 -10.01 10.19 10.21
C PHE A 139 -10.55 8.89 10.81
N ALA A 140 -11.06 8.01 9.95
CA ALA A 140 -11.52 6.69 10.34
C ALA A 140 -10.86 5.64 9.45
N VAL A 141 -10.25 4.64 10.09
CA VAL A 141 -9.73 3.47 9.39
C VAL A 141 -10.89 2.47 9.23
N ASP A 142 -11.19 2.10 7.99
CA ASP A 142 -12.15 1.04 7.72
C ASP A 142 -11.67 -0.28 8.35
N PRO A 143 -12.44 -0.91 9.25
CA PRO A 143 -12.02 -2.15 9.89
C PRO A 143 -11.71 -3.28 8.92
N SER A 144 -12.33 -3.32 7.74
CA SER A 144 -12.08 -4.34 6.72
C SER A 144 -10.69 -4.21 6.10
N ALA A 145 -10.15 -2.99 6.01
CA ALA A 145 -8.82 -2.73 5.48
C ALA A 145 -7.71 -3.39 6.33
N LEU A 146 -8.02 -3.76 7.59
CA LEU A 146 -7.08 -4.37 8.53
C LEU A 146 -7.12 -5.91 8.53
N GLU A 147 -7.92 -6.54 7.67
CA GLU A 147 -8.15 -7.99 7.74
C GLU A 147 -6.91 -8.85 7.48
N ALA A 148 -6.11 -8.51 6.46
CA ALA A 148 -4.84 -9.22 6.22
C ALA A 148 -3.87 -9.03 7.39
N ILE A 149 -3.83 -7.82 7.98
CA ILE A 149 -3.05 -7.52 9.18
C ILE A 149 -3.50 -8.41 10.35
N ARG A 150 -4.81 -8.52 10.59
CA ARG A 150 -5.33 -9.39 11.66
C ARG A 150 -4.97 -10.85 11.44
N HIS A 151 -5.00 -11.33 10.20
CA HIS A 151 -4.56 -12.69 9.87
C HIS A 151 -3.07 -12.90 10.19
N VAL A 152 -2.20 -12.01 9.71
CA VAL A 152 -0.75 -12.10 9.98
C VAL A 152 -0.45 -11.99 11.47
N VAL A 153 -1.15 -11.11 12.20
CA VAL A 153 -1.04 -10.99 13.67
C VAL A 153 -1.45 -12.29 14.36
N ALA A 154 -2.54 -12.91 13.95
CA ALA A 154 -2.97 -14.18 14.52
C ALA A 154 -1.92 -15.29 14.35
N GLU A 155 -1.24 -15.31 13.20
CA GLU A 155 -0.26 -16.35 12.85
C GLU A 155 1.15 -16.10 13.41
N LEU A 156 1.59 -14.84 13.52
CA LEU A 156 3.00 -14.52 13.72
C LEU A 156 3.33 -13.65 14.94
N LYS A 157 2.36 -13.04 15.64
CA LYS A 157 2.64 -12.06 16.73
C LYS A 157 3.57 -12.57 17.83
N ASP A 158 3.55 -13.87 18.10
CA ASP A 158 4.33 -14.49 19.19
C ASP A 158 5.79 -14.77 18.80
N THR A 159 6.11 -14.60 17.51
CA THR A 159 7.41 -14.92 16.92
C THR A 159 8.03 -13.75 16.18
N HIS A 160 7.30 -13.07 15.28
CA HIS A 160 7.83 -12.04 14.37
C HIS A 160 7.43 -10.62 14.76
N PHE A 161 8.23 -9.64 14.34
CA PHE A 161 7.84 -8.24 14.41
C PHE A 161 6.90 -7.91 13.25
N ILE A 162 5.77 -7.25 13.51
CA ILE A 162 4.78 -6.95 12.47
C ILE A 162 4.74 -5.45 12.23
N ILE A 163 4.99 -5.04 10.99
CA ILE A 163 4.96 -3.65 10.55
C ILE A 163 3.66 -3.44 9.78
N GLY A 164 2.69 -2.75 10.37
CA GLY A 164 1.52 -2.28 9.64
C GLY A 164 1.91 -1.14 8.71
N ARG A 165 1.71 -1.30 7.40
CA ARG A 165 1.90 -0.22 6.43
C ARG A 165 0.59 0.55 6.28
N SER A 166 0.67 1.85 6.54
CA SER A 166 -0.43 2.80 6.35
C SER A 166 -0.87 2.88 4.87
N PRO A 167 -2.16 3.13 4.58
CA PRO A 167 -2.61 3.44 3.22
C PRO A 167 -2.12 4.81 2.74
N VAL A 168 -1.65 5.67 3.65
CA VAL A 168 -1.04 6.94 3.31
C VAL A 168 0.49 6.81 3.30
N ASP A 169 1.13 7.48 2.33
CA ASP A 169 2.58 7.43 2.13
C ASP A 169 3.36 8.09 3.28
N GLY A 170 2.75 9.07 3.95
CA GLY A 170 3.36 9.79 5.08
C GLY A 170 4.47 10.77 4.66
N THR A 171 4.61 11.05 3.35
CA THR A 171 5.56 12.04 2.81
C THR A 171 4.83 13.20 2.12
N PHE A 172 5.25 13.63 0.94
CA PHE A 172 4.57 14.65 0.16
C PHE A 172 3.31 14.08 -0.51
N PRO A 173 2.11 14.66 -0.31
CA PRO A 173 0.85 14.11 -0.83
C PRO A 173 0.62 14.42 -2.31
N PHE A 174 1.65 14.27 -3.14
CA PHE A 174 1.58 14.58 -4.58
C PHE A 174 0.70 13.60 -5.34
N GLN A 175 0.64 12.33 -4.93
CA GLN A 175 -0.19 11.30 -5.58
C GLN A 175 -1.69 11.58 -5.38
N GLN A 176 -2.06 12.05 -4.19
CA GLN A 176 -3.44 12.38 -3.82
C GLN A 176 -3.89 13.75 -4.39
N THR A 177 -2.95 14.53 -4.92
CA THR A 177 -3.21 15.89 -5.39
C THR A 177 -2.79 16.07 -6.85
N VAL A 178 -1.82 16.96 -7.09
CA VAL A 178 -1.50 17.57 -8.39
C VAL A 178 -0.36 16.88 -9.15
N GLY A 179 0.16 15.77 -8.63
CA GLY A 179 1.35 15.13 -9.17
C GLY A 179 2.65 15.73 -8.65
N MET A 180 3.76 15.01 -8.82
CA MET A 180 5.03 15.34 -8.17
C MET A 180 5.58 16.69 -8.63
N GLN A 181 5.62 16.92 -9.95
CA GLN A 181 6.22 18.13 -10.51
C GLN A 181 5.48 19.40 -10.07
N GLU A 182 4.15 19.38 -10.15
CA GLU A 182 3.32 20.52 -9.77
C GLU A 182 3.37 20.72 -8.25
N PHE A 183 3.32 19.64 -7.46
CA PHE A 183 3.41 19.75 -6.00
C PHE A 183 4.72 20.43 -5.56
N LEU A 184 5.86 20.02 -6.14
CA LEU A 184 7.16 20.63 -5.86
C LEU A 184 7.22 22.10 -6.28
N THR A 185 6.59 22.47 -7.39
CA THR A 185 6.49 23.87 -7.83
C THR A 185 5.67 24.69 -6.83
N ARG A 186 4.51 24.16 -6.40
CA ARG A 186 3.62 24.80 -5.42
C ARG A 186 4.24 24.95 -4.03
N MET A 187 5.25 24.17 -3.66
CA MET A 187 6.01 24.43 -2.42
C MET A 187 6.59 25.84 -2.37
N VAL A 188 6.87 26.43 -3.53
CA VAL A 188 7.38 27.81 -3.65
C VAL A 188 6.26 28.77 -4.05
N THR A 189 5.41 28.39 -5.02
CA THR A 189 4.45 29.31 -5.65
C THR A 189 3.09 29.39 -4.93
N ASP A 190 2.69 28.34 -4.20
CA ASP A 190 1.44 28.27 -3.45
C ASP A 190 1.61 27.48 -2.12
N PRO A 191 2.30 28.08 -1.12
CA PRO A 191 2.52 27.43 0.16
C PRO A 191 1.23 27.27 0.99
N ALA A 192 0.12 27.91 0.62
CA ALA A 192 -1.16 27.72 1.30
C ALA A 192 -1.77 26.37 0.91
N PHE A 193 -1.80 26.07 -0.40
CA PHE A 193 -2.21 24.75 -0.91
C PHE A 193 -1.38 23.62 -0.29
N VAL A 194 -0.04 23.75 -0.30
CA VAL A 194 0.85 22.70 0.21
C VAL A 194 0.62 22.43 1.69
N ARG A 195 0.49 23.47 2.53
CA ARG A 195 0.21 23.30 3.96
C ARG A 195 -1.11 22.58 4.18
N ARG A 196 -2.17 22.99 3.48
CA ARG A 196 -3.49 22.35 3.56
C ARG A 196 -3.42 20.89 3.13
N ALA A 197 -2.72 20.57 2.04
CA ALA A 197 -2.56 19.19 1.57
C ALA A 197 -1.81 18.32 2.59
N VAL A 198 -0.74 18.85 3.21
CA VAL A 198 0.00 18.14 4.28
C VAL A 198 -0.88 17.90 5.51
N ASP A 199 -1.67 18.89 5.93
CA ASP A 199 -2.61 18.73 7.06
C ASP A 199 -3.66 17.65 6.79
N VAL A 200 -4.07 17.49 5.53
CA VAL A 200 -5.09 16.51 5.13
C VAL A 200 -4.52 15.11 4.98
N TYR A 201 -3.33 14.95 4.39
CA TYR A 201 -2.87 13.64 3.94
C TYR A 201 -1.68 13.07 4.72
N VAL A 202 -1.05 13.87 5.60
CA VAL A 202 0.18 13.50 6.30
C VAL A 202 0.03 13.58 7.81
N ASN A 203 -0.48 14.70 8.33
CA ASN A 203 -0.53 14.97 9.78
C ASN A 203 -1.71 14.29 10.51
N ARG A 204 -2.40 13.33 9.88
CA ARG A 204 -3.60 12.68 10.42
C ARG A 204 -3.30 11.46 11.29
#